data_AF-A0A7Y0ZYE0-F1
#
_entry.id   AF-A0A7Y0ZYE0-F1
#
_cell.length_a   1.000
_cell.length_b   1.000
_cell.length_c   1.000
_cell.angle_alpha   90.00
_cell.angle_beta   90.00
_cell.angle_gamma   90.00
#
_symmetry.space_group_name_H-M   'P 1'
#
loop_
_entity.id
_entity.type
_entity.pdbx_description
1 polymer ?
#
loop_
_entity_poly.entity_id
_entity_poly.type
_entity_poly.pdbx_seq_one_letter_code
_entity_poly.pdbx_strand_id
1 'polypeptide(L)'
;SVQQLYQHVYEMMAMGNTTLFLDVFPLHAFYKERGLGLLETCLRSRKNIYDKAQPPVLWPIGNETLEFGTNHSEILKAFEAIEAGNIAKSVEYLADHEQRNILQPAMYTDQKLVALLRSNHLSYVTGIPSGAAQAIELTLANQCRPVEDDRTIEFSNSPIANLADIDQRMAFVLKAAAKFDALLRSNERQRIEQALEDIAEDRGVR
;
A
#
# COMPACT_ATOMS: atom_id res chain seq x y z
N SER A 1 16.00 7.55 -22.10
CA SER A 1 15.75 6.27 -22.79
C SER A 1 14.54 5.58 -22.18
N VAL A 2 13.93 4.60 -22.86
CA VAL A 2 12.83 3.79 -22.29
C VAL A 2 13.25 3.10 -20.98
N GLN A 3 14.49 2.65 -20.89
CA GLN A 3 15.04 2.04 -19.68
C GLN A 3 15.02 2.98 -18.46
N GLN A 4 15.30 4.28 -18.65
CA GLN A 4 15.20 5.27 -17.57
C GLN A 4 13.75 5.52 -17.10
N LEU A 5 12.75 5.26 -17.95
CA LEU A 5 11.35 5.37 -17.57
C LEU A 5 10.92 4.16 -16.72
N TYR A 6 11.31 2.95 -17.13
CA TYR A 6 11.07 1.75 -16.33
C TYR A 6 11.79 1.82 -14.98
N GLN A 7 13.04 2.26 -14.97
CA GLN A 7 13.81 2.44 -13.75
C GLN A 7 13.12 3.44 -12.80
N HIS A 8 12.60 4.55 -13.33
CA HIS A 8 11.84 5.52 -12.53
C HIS A 8 10.60 4.90 -11.90
N VAL A 9 9.80 4.14 -12.65
CA VAL A 9 8.62 3.45 -12.10
C VAL A 9 9.04 2.48 -11.00
N TYR A 10 10.06 1.67 -11.24
CA TYR A 10 10.58 0.71 -10.26
C TYR A 10 11.04 1.38 -8.96
N GLU A 11 11.83 2.44 -9.07
CA GLU A 11 12.32 3.22 -7.92
C GLU A 11 11.16 3.83 -7.12
N MET A 12 10.16 4.40 -7.80
CA MET A 12 9.00 4.98 -7.13
C MET A 12 8.15 3.93 -6.41
N MET A 13 7.94 2.75 -7.03
CA MET A 13 7.22 1.64 -6.39
C MET A 13 7.98 1.09 -5.19
N ALA A 14 9.31 0.91 -5.32
CA ALA A 14 10.15 0.44 -4.22
C ALA A 14 10.15 1.45 -3.05
N MET A 15 10.28 2.74 -3.35
CA MET A 15 10.20 3.82 -2.37
C MET A 15 8.84 3.83 -1.67
N GLY A 16 7.74 3.79 -2.42
CA GLY A 16 6.38 3.78 -1.88
C GLY A 16 6.15 2.61 -0.92
N ASN A 17 6.49 1.39 -1.34
CA ASN A 17 6.34 0.18 -0.51
C ASN A 17 7.20 0.25 0.76
N THR A 18 8.44 0.72 0.64
CA THR A 18 9.37 0.82 1.78
C THR A 18 8.89 1.87 2.76
N THR A 19 8.43 3.03 2.28
CA THR A 19 7.88 4.11 3.12
C THR A 19 6.63 3.63 3.86
N LEU A 20 5.71 2.93 3.20
CA LEU A 20 4.53 2.34 3.85
C LEU A 20 4.92 1.34 4.93
N PHE A 21 5.84 0.43 4.63
CA PHE A 21 6.30 -0.56 5.60
C PHE A 21 6.90 0.11 6.83
N LEU A 22 7.82 1.07 6.64
CA LEU A 22 8.49 1.78 7.72
C LEU A 22 7.56 2.73 8.50
N ASP A 23 6.40 3.08 7.93
CA ASP A 23 5.38 3.85 8.61
C ASP A 23 4.41 2.98 9.43
N VAL A 24 3.76 2.03 8.76
CA VAL A 24 2.59 1.32 9.27
C VAL A 24 2.96 0.11 10.13
N PHE A 25 4.01 -0.63 9.78
CA PHE A 25 4.42 -1.80 10.55
C PHE A 25 4.84 -1.44 11.98
N PRO A 26 5.68 -0.40 12.23
CA PRO A 26 6.02 0.00 13.59
C PRO A 26 4.83 0.44 14.43
N LEU A 27 3.79 1.04 13.83
CA LEU A 27 2.55 1.39 14.53
C LEU A 27 1.83 0.13 15.02
N HIS A 28 1.69 -0.88 14.16
CA HIS A 28 1.10 -2.17 14.54
C HIS A 28 1.93 -2.92 15.58
N ALA A 29 3.26 -2.94 15.43
CA ALA A 29 4.15 -3.58 16.38
C ALA A 29 4.06 -2.91 17.77
N PHE A 30 4.09 -1.58 17.81
CA PHE A 30 3.92 -0.82 19.05
C PHE A 30 2.56 -1.08 19.67
N TYR A 31 1.47 -1.02 18.91
CA TYR A 31 0.12 -1.31 19.39
C TYR A 31 0.02 -2.74 19.96
N LYS A 32 0.56 -3.74 19.26
CA LYS A 32 0.55 -5.13 19.70
C LYS A 32 1.30 -5.33 21.03
N GLU A 33 2.39 -4.61 21.26
CA GLU A 33 3.20 -4.72 22.47
C GLU A 33 2.67 -3.86 23.64
N ARG A 34 2.16 -2.66 23.33
CA ARG A 34 1.89 -1.59 24.32
C ARG A 34 0.42 -1.24 24.49
N GLY A 35 -0.44 -1.67 23.57
CA GLY A 35 -1.88 -1.41 23.56
C GLY A 35 -2.26 0.00 23.10
N LEU A 36 -3.57 0.22 22.93
CA LEU A 36 -4.14 1.47 22.41
C LEU A 36 -3.79 2.69 23.26
N GLY A 37 -3.88 2.60 24.60
CA GLY A 37 -3.68 3.76 25.48
C GLY A 37 -2.26 4.34 25.37
N LEU A 38 -1.23 3.50 25.30
CA LEU A 38 0.13 3.97 25.04
C LEU A 38 0.30 4.47 23.61
N LEU A 39 -0.34 3.81 22.63
CA LEU A 39 -0.28 4.26 21.25
C LEU A 39 -0.81 5.70 21.13
N GLU A 40 -1.99 5.98 21.66
CA GLU A 40 -2.63 7.31 21.64
C GLU A 40 -1.71 8.39 22.24
N THR A 41 -1.19 8.13 23.44
CA THR A 41 -0.32 9.11 24.14
C THR A 41 1.03 9.32 23.45
N CYS A 42 1.58 8.29 22.80
CA CYS A 42 2.88 8.35 22.16
C CYS A 42 2.83 8.80 20.69
N LEU A 43 1.68 8.71 20.01
CA LEU A 43 1.59 8.90 18.56
C LEU A 43 2.10 10.28 18.11
N ARG A 44 1.73 11.35 18.83
CA ARG A 44 2.22 12.71 18.56
C ARG A 44 3.72 12.88 18.73
N SER A 45 4.32 12.09 19.60
CA SER A 45 5.75 12.14 19.90
C SER A 45 6.59 11.34 18.92
N ARG A 46 5.96 10.52 18.05
CA ARG A 46 6.63 9.65 17.09
C ARG A 46 7.60 10.42 16.19
N LYS A 47 7.22 11.59 15.68
CA LYS A 47 8.10 12.43 14.86
C LYS A 47 9.43 12.80 15.53
N ASN A 48 9.45 12.88 16.86
CA ASN A 48 10.66 13.26 17.60
C ASN A 48 11.76 12.20 17.56
N ILE A 49 11.45 10.98 17.08
CA ILE A 49 12.44 9.91 16.97
C ILE A 49 13.30 10.03 15.71
N TYR A 50 12.86 10.77 14.69
CA TYR A 50 13.53 10.84 13.38
C TYR A 50 15.02 11.17 13.50
N ASP A 51 15.34 12.30 14.16
CA ASP A 51 16.72 12.76 14.36
C ASP A 51 17.38 12.20 15.64
N LYS A 52 16.62 11.52 16.51
CA LYS A 52 17.09 11.07 17.83
C LYS A 52 17.39 9.58 17.92
N ALA A 53 16.87 8.79 16.98
CA ALA A 53 17.10 7.35 16.93
C ALA A 53 18.57 7.04 16.60
N GLN A 54 19.10 5.97 17.21
CA GLN A 54 20.40 5.40 16.86
C GLN A 54 20.23 3.89 16.59
N PRO A 55 20.37 3.42 15.34
CA PRO A 55 20.62 4.22 14.13
C PRO A 55 19.44 5.15 13.78
N PRO A 56 19.66 6.19 12.95
CA PRO A 56 18.60 7.08 12.49
C PRO A 56 17.46 6.31 11.82
N VAL A 57 16.26 6.87 11.85
CA VAL A 57 15.12 6.29 11.14
C VAL A 57 15.41 6.31 9.64
N LEU A 58 15.32 5.14 9.00
CA LEU A 58 15.31 5.07 7.55
C LEU A 58 13.99 5.66 7.04
N TRP A 59 14.06 6.73 6.25
CA TRP A 59 12.88 7.37 5.66
C TRP A 59 13.16 7.72 4.20
N PRO A 60 12.89 6.79 3.26
CA PRO A 60 13.37 6.88 1.87
C PRO A 60 12.91 8.11 1.10
N ILE A 61 11.75 8.65 1.46
CA ILE A 61 11.14 9.83 0.85
C ILE A 61 11.78 11.16 1.29
N GLY A 62 12.55 11.14 2.39
CA GLY A 62 13.09 12.35 3.01
C GLY A 62 12.04 13.11 3.83
N ASN A 63 12.50 13.71 4.92
CA ASN A 63 11.65 14.44 5.87
C ASN A 63 11.18 15.80 5.32
N GLU A 64 11.88 16.32 4.31
CA GLU A 64 11.53 17.53 3.58
C GLU A 64 10.31 17.35 2.67
N THR A 65 10.11 16.14 2.13
CA THR A 65 8.98 15.82 1.26
C THR A 65 7.76 15.40 2.09
N LEU A 66 7.99 14.58 3.12
CA LEU A 66 6.95 14.10 4.03
C LEU A 66 7.54 13.95 5.44
N GLU A 67 7.07 14.77 6.39
CA GLU A 67 7.56 14.73 7.78
C GLU A 67 7.26 13.36 8.42
N PHE A 68 8.31 12.68 8.86
CA PHE A 68 8.21 11.38 9.51
C PHE A 68 7.37 11.46 10.78
N GLY A 69 6.51 10.47 10.99
CA GLY A 69 5.74 10.35 12.23
C GLY A 69 4.71 11.45 12.43
N THR A 70 4.26 12.09 11.34
CA THR A 70 3.14 13.02 11.36
C THR A 70 1.90 12.35 11.95
N ASN A 71 1.28 13.02 12.93
CA ASN A 71 0.12 12.48 13.64
C ASN A 71 -1.17 12.70 12.84
N HIS A 72 -1.47 11.76 11.95
CA HIS A 72 -2.72 11.72 11.21
C HIS A 72 -3.84 11.09 12.03
N SER A 73 -5.05 11.63 11.91
CA SER A 73 -6.19 11.21 12.75
C SER A 73 -6.63 9.77 12.43
N GLU A 74 -6.42 9.37 11.18
CA GLU A 74 -6.76 8.08 10.62
C GLU A 74 -6.01 6.95 11.34
N ILE A 75 -4.77 7.20 11.78
CA ILE A 75 -3.97 6.23 12.52
C ILE A 75 -4.69 5.83 13.81
N LEU A 76 -4.99 6.80 14.68
CA LEU A 76 -5.63 6.51 15.96
C LEU A 76 -7.00 5.86 15.76
N LYS A 77 -7.82 6.42 14.84
CA LYS A 77 -9.15 5.88 14.50
C LYS A 77 -9.09 4.43 14.03
N ALA A 78 -8.03 4.03 13.32
CA ALA A 78 -7.85 2.65 12.90
C ALA A 78 -7.71 1.73 14.11
N PHE A 79 -6.79 2.03 15.02
CA PHE A 79 -6.55 1.19 16.20
C PHE A 79 -7.73 1.22 17.19
N GLU A 80 -8.44 2.33 17.32
CA GLU A 80 -9.72 2.39 18.05
C GLU A 80 -10.77 1.46 17.43
N ALA A 81 -10.85 1.40 16.10
CA ALA A 81 -11.75 0.48 15.41
C ALA A 81 -11.36 -0.99 15.62
N ILE A 82 -10.06 -1.31 15.76
CA ILE A 82 -9.61 -2.65 16.15
C ILE A 82 -10.12 -3.02 17.55
N GLU A 83 -9.92 -2.14 18.55
CA GLU A 83 -10.40 -2.36 19.92
C GLU A 83 -11.93 -2.53 19.99
N ALA A 84 -12.66 -1.79 19.15
CA ALA A 84 -14.12 -1.92 19.02
C ALA A 84 -14.58 -3.17 18.25
N GLY A 85 -13.66 -4.01 17.76
CA GLY A 85 -13.96 -5.21 16.98
C GLY A 85 -14.39 -4.94 15.53
N ASN A 86 -14.21 -3.72 15.02
CA ASN A 86 -14.58 -3.31 13.67
C ASN A 86 -13.36 -3.28 12.73
N ILE A 87 -12.87 -4.47 12.37
CA ILE A 87 -11.68 -4.63 11.53
C ILE A 87 -11.85 -3.99 10.14
N ALA A 88 -13.02 -4.11 9.52
CA ALA A 88 -13.27 -3.50 8.21
C ALA A 88 -13.09 -1.97 8.25
N LYS A 89 -13.59 -1.32 9.31
CA LYS A 89 -13.41 0.12 9.49
C LYS A 89 -11.97 0.49 9.82
N SER A 90 -11.26 -0.34 10.60
CA SER A 90 -9.82 -0.16 10.81
C SER A 90 -9.04 -0.17 9.50
N VAL A 91 -9.34 -1.14 8.63
CA VAL A 91 -8.67 -1.26 7.32
C VAL A 91 -8.96 -0.05 6.44
N GLU A 92 -10.20 0.47 6.45
CA GLU A 92 -10.54 1.69 5.72
C GLU A 92 -9.72 2.90 6.20
N TYR A 93 -9.58 3.09 7.52
CA TYR A 93 -8.79 4.18 8.07
C TYR A 93 -7.29 4.03 7.77
N LEU A 94 -6.73 2.83 7.90
CA LEU A 94 -5.34 2.58 7.51
C LEU A 94 -5.13 2.81 6.02
N ALA A 95 -6.03 2.33 5.17
CA ALA A 95 -5.96 2.56 3.73
C ALA A 95 -5.99 4.07 3.39
N ASP A 96 -6.88 4.86 4.03
CA ASP A 96 -6.88 6.31 3.79
C ASP A 96 -5.56 6.95 4.25
N HIS A 97 -5.01 6.56 5.40
CA HIS A 97 -3.70 7.02 5.85
C HIS A 97 -2.59 6.67 4.84
N GLU A 98 -2.48 5.40 4.46
CA GLU A 98 -1.48 4.91 3.52
C GLU A 98 -1.61 5.59 2.14
N GLN A 99 -2.82 5.66 1.59
CA GLN A 99 -3.03 6.11 0.22
C GLN A 99 -3.02 7.64 0.08
N ARG A 100 -3.59 8.36 1.05
CA ARG A 100 -3.74 9.82 1.02
C ARG A 100 -2.59 10.54 1.71
N ASN A 101 -2.22 10.10 2.91
CA ASN A 101 -1.25 10.84 3.72
C ASN A 101 0.19 10.42 3.38
N ILE A 102 0.41 9.18 2.94
CA ILE A 102 1.75 8.66 2.61
C ILE A 102 1.97 8.60 1.10
N LEU A 103 1.27 7.72 0.37
CA LEU A 103 1.55 7.47 -1.04
C LEU A 103 1.24 8.65 -1.97
N GLN A 104 0.22 9.45 -1.66
CA GLN A 104 -0.11 10.61 -2.49
C GLN A 104 1.06 11.61 -2.56
N PRO A 105 1.55 12.17 -1.44
CA PRO A 105 2.71 13.07 -1.48
C PRO A 105 4.01 12.35 -1.84
N ALA A 106 4.12 11.05 -1.57
CA ALA A 106 5.32 10.28 -1.88
C ALA A 106 5.54 9.99 -3.35
N MET A 107 4.46 9.64 -4.03
CA MET A 107 4.56 8.96 -5.30
C MET A 107 3.62 9.55 -6.33
N TYR A 108 2.36 9.76 -5.97
CA TYR A 108 1.33 10.16 -6.93
C TYR A 108 1.27 11.68 -7.20
N THR A 109 2.15 12.47 -6.59
CA THR A 109 2.45 13.86 -6.98
C THR A 109 3.58 13.98 -8.02
N ASP A 110 4.36 12.91 -8.24
CA ASP A 110 5.42 12.89 -9.25
C ASP A 110 4.80 12.84 -10.65
N GLN A 111 4.84 13.97 -11.36
CA GLN A 111 4.18 14.12 -12.67
C GLN A 111 4.68 13.10 -13.70
N LYS A 112 5.96 12.72 -13.63
CA LYS A 112 6.56 11.74 -14.54
C LYS A 112 5.96 10.36 -14.31
N LEU A 113 5.86 9.91 -13.08
CA LEU A 113 5.21 8.66 -12.72
C LEU A 113 3.74 8.66 -13.11
N VAL A 114 3.00 9.73 -12.78
CA VAL A 114 1.58 9.84 -13.12
C VAL A 114 1.38 9.73 -14.63
N ALA A 115 2.20 10.41 -15.43
CA ALA A 115 2.14 10.29 -16.89
C ALA A 115 2.44 8.87 -17.38
N LEU A 116 3.42 8.19 -16.78
CA LEU A 116 3.77 6.81 -17.13
C LEU A 116 2.64 5.83 -16.79
N LEU A 117 2.06 5.93 -15.60
CA LEU A 117 0.94 5.07 -15.17
C LEU A 117 -0.29 5.25 -16.07
N ARG A 118 -0.64 6.50 -16.40
CA ARG A 118 -1.75 6.80 -17.31
C ARG A 118 -1.50 6.28 -18.72
N SER A 119 -0.27 6.43 -19.22
CA SER A 119 0.10 5.94 -20.55
C SER A 119 0.09 4.41 -20.63
N ASN A 120 0.59 3.74 -19.59
CA ASN A 120 0.50 2.28 -19.46
C ASN A 120 -0.97 1.82 -19.46
N HIS A 121 -1.80 2.47 -18.65
CA HIS A 121 -3.22 2.09 -18.54
C HIS A 121 -3.97 2.27 -19.87
N LEU A 122 -3.80 3.43 -20.52
CA LEU A 122 -4.38 3.69 -21.84
C LEU A 122 -3.96 2.64 -22.87
N SER A 123 -2.66 2.32 -22.93
CA SER A 123 -2.11 1.34 -23.85
C SER A 123 -2.62 -0.08 -23.57
N TYR A 124 -2.72 -0.47 -22.30
CA TYR A 124 -3.27 -1.76 -21.89
C TYR A 124 -4.75 -1.91 -22.30
N VAL A 125 -5.57 -0.91 -22.00
CA VAL A 125 -7.02 -0.95 -22.27
C VAL A 125 -7.34 -0.84 -23.77
N THR A 126 -6.60 -0.02 -24.52
CA THR A 126 -6.88 0.23 -25.95
C THR A 126 -6.10 -0.67 -26.90
N GLY A 127 -5.05 -1.34 -26.42
CA GLY A 127 -4.08 -2.05 -27.25
C GLY A 127 -3.18 -1.14 -28.09
N ILE A 128 -3.20 0.18 -27.86
CA ILE A 128 -2.47 1.18 -28.67
C ILE A 128 -1.63 2.12 -27.77
N PRO A 129 -0.31 2.22 -28.01
CA PRO A 129 0.49 1.39 -28.92
C PRO A 129 0.50 -0.08 -28.46
N SER A 130 0.68 -1.00 -29.40
CA SER A 130 0.91 -2.41 -29.06
C SER A 130 2.29 -2.55 -28.40
N GLY A 131 2.39 -3.36 -27.34
CA GLY A 131 3.66 -3.49 -26.61
C GLY A 131 3.52 -4.07 -25.20
N ALA A 132 4.48 -3.74 -24.35
CA ALA A 132 4.68 -4.30 -23.01
C ALA A 132 3.78 -3.68 -21.91
N ALA A 133 2.66 -3.05 -22.27
CA ALA A 133 1.75 -2.50 -21.29
C ALA A 133 1.16 -3.61 -20.43
N GLN A 134 1.06 -3.37 -19.12
CA GLN A 134 0.58 -4.36 -18.15
C GLN A 134 -0.69 -3.88 -17.47
N ALA A 135 -1.52 -4.84 -17.07
CA ALA A 135 -2.67 -4.57 -16.24
C ALA A 135 -2.23 -3.90 -14.93
N ILE A 136 -3.07 -2.98 -14.43
CA ILE A 136 -2.96 -2.55 -13.04
C ILE A 136 -3.89 -3.47 -12.26
N GLU A 137 -3.29 -4.41 -11.55
CA GLU A 137 -4.00 -5.47 -10.85
C GLU A 137 -3.33 -5.80 -9.52
N LEU A 138 -4.12 -6.37 -8.60
CA LEU A 138 -3.65 -6.94 -7.36
C LEU A 138 -4.03 -8.41 -7.34
N THR A 139 -3.04 -9.29 -7.20
CA THR A 139 -3.26 -10.72 -7.04
C THR A 139 -3.01 -11.12 -5.59
N LEU A 140 -4.04 -11.64 -4.92
CA LEU A 140 -4.01 -12.09 -3.52
C LEU A 140 -3.46 -13.53 -3.43
N ALA A 141 -2.23 -13.72 -3.90
CA ALA A 141 -1.49 -14.98 -3.86
C ALA A 141 0.02 -14.71 -3.78
N ASN A 142 0.81 -15.72 -3.38
CA ASN A 142 2.27 -15.65 -3.30
C ASN A 142 2.98 -15.82 -4.66
N GLN A 143 2.39 -15.30 -5.75
CA GLN A 143 2.92 -15.46 -7.10
C GLN A 143 2.86 -14.16 -7.88
N CYS A 144 3.85 -13.94 -8.75
CA CYS A 144 3.97 -12.71 -9.54
C CYS A 144 3.06 -12.68 -10.78
N ARG A 145 2.31 -13.75 -11.05
CA ARG A 145 1.41 -13.85 -12.20
C ARG A 145 -0.05 -13.87 -11.74
N PRO A 146 -0.95 -13.24 -12.50
CA PRO A 146 -2.40 -13.32 -12.27
C PRO A 146 -2.86 -14.76 -12.18
N VAL A 147 -3.91 -14.97 -11.39
CA VAL A 147 -4.64 -16.23 -11.37
C VAL A 147 -5.99 -16.01 -12.02
N GLU A 148 -6.47 -17.00 -12.76
CA GLU A 148 -7.76 -16.94 -13.47
C GLU A 148 -8.97 -17.13 -12.52
N ASP A 149 -8.78 -16.92 -11.23
CA ASP A 149 -9.82 -17.04 -10.22
C ASP A 149 -10.05 -15.71 -9.50
N ASP A 150 -10.91 -15.77 -8.49
CA ASP A 150 -11.38 -14.64 -7.70
C ASP A 150 -10.29 -13.89 -6.92
N ARG A 151 -9.03 -14.33 -6.92
CA ARG A 151 -7.95 -13.68 -6.16
C ARG A 151 -7.28 -12.54 -6.91
N THR A 152 -7.52 -12.37 -8.22
CA THR A 152 -7.01 -11.22 -8.98
C THR A 152 -8.07 -10.13 -9.09
N ILE A 153 -7.72 -8.92 -8.64
CA ILE A 153 -8.57 -7.73 -8.74
C ILE A 153 -7.94 -6.74 -9.72
N GLU A 154 -8.63 -6.45 -10.81
CA GLU A 154 -8.25 -5.40 -11.77
C GLU A 154 -8.70 -4.01 -11.31
N PHE A 155 -7.91 -2.98 -11.67
CA PHE A 155 -8.19 -1.59 -11.38
C PHE A 155 -9.41 -1.04 -12.13
N SER A 156 -9.35 -1.00 -13.46
CA SER A 156 -10.41 -0.45 -14.31
C SER A 156 -10.24 -0.91 -15.76
N ASN A 157 -11.34 -0.92 -16.51
CA ASN A 157 -11.33 -1.11 -17.96
C ASN A 157 -11.64 0.19 -18.72
N SER A 158 -11.65 1.33 -18.03
CA SER A 158 -11.87 2.65 -18.63
C SER A 158 -10.54 3.26 -19.09
N PRO A 159 -10.39 3.64 -20.38
CA PRO A 159 -9.15 4.22 -20.90
C PRO A 159 -8.70 5.52 -20.19
N ILE A 160 -9.64 6.20 -19.52
CA ILE A 160 -9.40 7.46 -18.82
C ILE A 160 -9.22 7.29 -17.31
N ALA A 161 -9.26 6.05 -16.78
CA ALA A 161 -9.04 5.82 -15.36
C ALA A 161 -7.62 6.23 -14.97
N ASN A 162 -7.49 6.69 -13.73
CA ASN A 162 -6.27 7.30 -13.23
C ASN A 162 -5.95 6.76 -11.84
N LEU A 163 -4.95 5.88 -11.73
CA LEU A 163 -4.51 5.36 -10.43
C LEU A 163 -3.95 6.46 -9.53
N ALA A 164 -3.46 7.58 -10.08
CA ALA A 164 -2.97 8.69 -9.27
C ALA A 164 -4.10 9.54 -8.65
N ASP A 165 -5.33 9.40 -9.16
CA ASP A 165 -6.52 9.98 -8.55
C ASP A 165 -6.84 9.24 -7.24
N ILE A 166 -6.87 9.96 -6.13
CA ILE A 166 -7.02 9.36 -4.80
C ILE A 166 -8.36 8.64 -4.64
N ASP A 167 -9.45 9.16 -5.21
CA ASP A 167 -10.77 8.57 -5.01
C ASP A 167 -10.93 7.29 -5.83
N GLN A 168 -10.43 7.28 -7.07
CA GLN A 168 -10.37 6.06 -7.89
C GLN A 168 -9.47 5.00 -7.26
N ARG A 169 -8.30 5.40 -6.74
CA ARG A 169 -7.37 4.48 -6.08
C ARG A 169 -7.95 3.92 -4.79
N MET A 170 -8.58 4.75 -3.97
CA MET A 170 -9.25 4.30 -2.74
C MET A 170 -10.37 3.31 -3.04
N ALA A 171 -11.18 3.55 -4.08
CA ALA A 171 -12.20 2.59 -4.50
C ALA A 171 -11.60 1.22 -4.86
N PHE A 172 -10.46 1.21 -5.58
CA PHE A 172 -9.74 -0.02 -5.90
C PHE A 172 -9.15 -0.72 -4.67
N VAL A 173 -8.48 0.02 -3.78
CA VAL A 173 -7.88 -0.50 -2.56
C VAL A 173 -8.94 -1.11 -1.63
N LEU A 174 -10.08 -0.43 -1.43
CA LEU A 174 -11.15 -0.95 -0.58
C LEU A 174 -11.86 -2.16 -1.20
N LYS A 175 -11.98 -2.22 -2.54
CA LYS A 175 -12.46 -3.42 -3.25
C LYS A 175 -11.52 -4.61 -3.00
N ALA A 176 -10.22 -4.40 -3.09
CA ALA A 176 -9.21 -5.42 -2.79
C ALA A 176 -9.27 -5.89 -1.33
N ALA A 177 -9.35 -4.95 -0.38
CA ALA A 177 -9.45 -5.24 1.05
C ALA A 177 -10.71 -6.07 1.37
N ALA A 178 -11.87 -5.70 0.81
CA ALA A 178 -13.11 -6.45 0.97
C ALA A 178 -13.01 -7.86 0.38
N LYS A 179 -12.31 -8.01 -0.76
CA LYS A 179 -12.06 -9.34 -1.36
C LYS A 179 -11.16 -10.20 -0.47
N PHE A 180 -10.10 -9.61 0.09
CA PHE A 180 -9.23 -10.32 1.02
C PHE A 180 -9.97 -10.77 2.28
N ASP A 181 -10.80 -9.90 2.89
CA ASP A 181 -11.65 -10.27 4.04
C ASP A 181 -12.63 -11.42 3.70
N ALA A 182 -13.22 -11.42 2.50
CA ALA A 182 -14.06 -12.52 2.05
C ALA A 182 -13.27 -13.84 1.92
N LEU A 183 -12.04 -13.80 1.40
CA LEU A 183 -11.19 -14.98 1.28
C LEU A 183 -10.79 -15.53 2.66
N LEU A 184 -10.48 -14.67 3.62
CA LEU A 184 -10.18 -15.07 5.00
C LEU A 184 -11.35 -15.77 5.70
N ARG A 185 -12.58 -15.54 5.26
CA ARG A 185 -13.80 -16.19 5.78
C ARG A 185 -14.24 -17.40 4.95
N SER A 186 -13.49 -17.75 3.92
CA SER A 186 -13.76 -18.87 3.02
C SER A 186 -12.83 -20.06 3.31
N ASN A 187 -12.95 -21.12 2.50
CA ASN A 187 -12.02 -22.26 2.48
C ASN A 187 -10.60 -21.88 2.01
N GLU A 188 -10.40 -20.68 1.43
CA GLU A 188 -9.07 -20.20 1.01
C GLU A 188 -8.20 -19.71 2.18
N ARG A 189 -8.76 -19.54 3.39
CA ARG A 189 -8.04 -19.02 4.56
C ARG A 189 -6.73 -19.77 4.82
N GLN A 190 -6.76 -21.10 4.84
CA GLN A 190 -5.57 -21.92 5.11
C GLN A 190 -4.47 -21.71 4.05
N ARG A 191 -4.86 -21.51 2.79
CA ARG A 191 -3.91 -21.21 1.72
C ARG A 191 -3.29 -19.83 1.87
N ILE A 192 -4.06 -18.85 2.32
CA ILE A 192 -3.57 -17.50 2.62
C ILE A 192 -2.59 -17.54 3.80
N GLU A 193 -2.93 -18.22 4.89
CA GLU A 193 -2.06 -18.37 6.05
C GLU A 193 -0.73 -19.06 5.65
N GLN A 194 -0.79 -20.16 4.89
CA GLN A 194 0.39 -20.83 4.36
C GLN A 194 1.22 -19.92 3.44
N ALA A 195 0.57 -19.15 2.57
CA ALA A 195 1.25 -18.22 1.67
C ALA A 195 2.00 -17.13 2.45
N LEU A 196 1.43 -16.63 3.55
CA LEU A 196 2.09 -15.67 4.43
C LEU A 196 3.28 -16.29 5.18
N GLU A 197 3.15 -17.52 5.67
CA GLU A 197 4.26 -18.27 6.27
C GLU A 197 5.39 -18.52 5.26
N ASP A 198 5.05 -18.90 4.02
CA ASP A 198 6.03 -19.12 2.98
C ASP A 198 6.77 -17.83 2.59
N ILE A 199 6.09 -16.68 2.56
CA ILE A 199 6.75 -15.39 2.36
C ILE A 199 7.68 -15.07 3.55
N ALA A 200 7.22 -15.29 4.78
CA ALA A 200 8.01 -15.02 5.98
C ALA A 200 9.27 -15.90 6.09
N GLU A 201 9.20 -17.13 5.58
CA GLU A 201 10.31 -18.08 5.53
C GLU A 201 11.17 -17.99 4.23
N ASP A 202 10.94 -16.97 3.39
CA ASP A 202 11.62 -16.80 2.10
C ASP A 202 11.44 -17.99 1.13
N ARG A 203 10.33 -18.73 1.28
CA ARG A 203 9.90 -19.84 0.40
C ARG A 203 8.93 -19.38 -0.71
N GLY A 204 8.41 -18.16 -0.61
CA GLY A 204 7.27 -17.67 -1.37
C GLY A 204 7.54 -17.11 -2.77
N VAL A 205 8.79 -16.93 -3.21
CA VAL A 205 9.09 -16.41 -4.56
C VAL A 205 9.67 -17.53 -5.43
N ARG A 206 8.84 -18.14 -6.27
CA ARG A 206 9.28 -19.01 -7.38
C ARG A 206 8.67 -18.53 -8.69
#